data_AF-D6TV10-F1
#
_entry.id   AF-D6TV10-F1
#
_cell.length_a   1.000
_cell.length_b   1.000
_cell.length_c   1.000
_cell.angle_alpha   90.00
_cell.angle_beta   90.00
_cell.angle_gamma   90.00
#
_symmetry.space_group_name_H-M   'P 1'
#
loop_
_entity.id
_entity.type
_entity.pdbx_description
1 polymer ?
#
loop_
_entity_poly.entity_id
_entity_poly.type
_entity_poly.pdbx_seq_one_letter_code
_entity_poly.pdbx_strand_id
1 'polypeptide(L)'
;MPMRSDDPLQTIAHTFDRIRKGQDPWVAIGKFSNEWFLYAADRRPTLIAKAPSLPFSPTREECRWASFLSASVEYLCQEYVLPCPEWVHELDELVHLDVPWYHVLYVDEEIKKWLEVASPLAFKQRNIFCGSQVFPDKRSILSQVPEGERMR
;
A
#
# COMPACT_ATOMS: atom_id res chain seq x y z
N MET A 1 -25.04 -9.81 0.76
CA MET A 1 -24.77 -9.20 -0.56
C MET A 1 -23.88 -10.18 -1.33
N PRO A 2 -24.34 -10.81 -2.41
CA PRO A 2 -23.46 -11.63 -3.23
C PRO A 2 -22.53 -10.68 -3.99
N MET A 3 -21.22 -10.80 -3.80
CA MET A 3 -20.24 -10.05 -4.58
C MET A 3 -20.27 -10.54 -6.02
N ARG A 4 -20.37 -9.60 -6.96
CA ARG A 4 -20.36 -9.85 -8.40
C ARG A 4 -19.07 -10.59 -8.76
N SER A 5 -19.22 -11.79 -9.29
CA SER A 5 -18.14 -12.72 -9.64
C SER A 5 -17.33 -12.32 -10.88
N ASP A 6 -17.57 -11.13 -11.45
CA ASP A 6 -17.00 -10.69 -12.73
C ASP A 6 -16.01 -9.52 -12.61
N ASP A 7 -15.81 -8.95 -11.41
CA ASP A 7 -14.77 -7.92 -11.25
C ASP A 7 -13.39 -8.60 -11.25
N PRO A 8 -12.47 -8.20 -12.16
CA PRO A 8 -11.15 -8.80 -12.24
C PRO A 8 -10.36 -8.58 -10.94
N LEU A 9 -9.63 -9.61 -10.51
CA LEU A 9 -8.78 -9.60 -9.31
C LEU A 9 -7.99 -8.28 -9.19
N GLN A 10 -8.12 -7.58 -8.07
CA GLN A 10 -7.42 -6.32 -7.85
C GLN A 10 -5.96 -6.57 -7.43
N THR A 11 -5.07 -6.71 -8.42
CA THR A 11 -3.61 -6.86 -8.24
C THR A 11 -2.92 -5.51 -7.98
N ILE A 12 -1.65 -5.53 -7.57
CA ILE A 12 -0.83 -4.31 -7.45
C ILE A 12 -0.69 -3.57 -8.79
N ALA A 13 -0.39 -4.29 -9.87
CA ALA A 13 -0.32 -3.69 -11.21
C ALA A 13 -1.64 -3.01 -11.59
N HIS A 14 -2.78 -3.69 -11.34
CA HIS A 14 -4.09 -3.11 -11.62
C HIS A 14 -4.41 -1.91 -10.71
N THR A 15 -3.95 -1.93 -9.46
CA THR A 15 -4.09 -0.80 -8.52
C THR A 15 -3.37 0.42 -9.04
N PHE A 16 -2.12 0.27 -9.49
CA PHE A 16 -1.35 1.37 -10.08
C PHE A 16 -2.02 1.92 -11.35
N ASP A 17 -2.49 1.04 -12.25
CA ASP A 17 -3.19 1.47 -13.47
C ASP A 17 -4.43 2.30 -13.18
N ARG A 18 -5.16 1.99 -12.11
CA ARG A 18 -6.35 2.75 -11.72
C ARG A 18 -5.98 4.12 -11.14
N ILE A 19 -4.91 4.19 -10.33
CA ILE A 19 -4.35 5.45 -9.85
C ILE A 19 -3.97 6.34 -11.02
N ARG A 20 -3.22 5.80 -11.98
CA ARG A 20 -2.79 6.52 -13.19
C ARG A 20 -3.96 7.03 -14.04
N LYS A 21 -5.09 6.31 -14.05
CA LYS A 21 -6.33 6.72 -14.72
C LYS A 21 -7.16 7.74 -13.93
N GLY A 22 -6.62 8.28 -12.83
CA GLY A 22 -7.25 9.32 -12.02
C GLY A 22 -8.16 8.80 -10.92
N GLN A 23 -8.13 7.50 -10.59
CA GLN A 23 -8.83 7.02 -9.41
C GLN A 23 -8.12 7.52 -8.15
N ASP A 24 -8.89 7.91 -7.14
CA ASP A 24 -8.38 8.11 -5.78
C ASP A 24 -7.52 6.90 -5.33
N PRO A 25 -6.25 7.13 -4.93
CA PRO A 25 -5.33 6.07 -4.57
C PRO A 25 -5.80 5.19 -3.42
N TRP A 26 -6.45 5.77 -2.41
CA TRP A 26 -6.92 5.01 -1.27
C TRP A 26 -8.13 4.15 -1.59
N VAL A 27 -8.99 4.58 -2.52
CA VAL A 27 -10.04 3.71 -3.05
C VAL A 27 -9.42 2.54 -3.84
N ALA A 28 -8.39 2.78 -4.65
CA ALA A 28 -7.72 1.71 -5.40
C ALA A 28 -7.01 0.71 -4.48
N ILE A 29 -6.19 1.22 -3.55
CA ILE A 29 -5.46 0.45 -2.54
C ILE A 29 -6.43 -0.30 -1.64
N GLY A 30 -7.51 0.34 -1.19
CA GLY A 30 -8.53 -0.30 -0.36
C GLY A 30 -9.18 -1.51 -1.03
N LYS A 31 -9.36 -1.50 -2.35
CA LYS A 31 -9.81 -2.70 -3.09
C LYS A 31 -8.76 -3.80 -3.10
N PHE A 32 -7.49 -3.47 -3.32
CA PHE A 32 -6.40 -4.43 -3.21
C PHE A 32 -6.32 -5.04 -1.81
N SER A 33 -6.45 -4.23 -0.77
CA SER A 33 -6.47 -4.69 0.62
C SER A 33 -7.60 -5.68 0.86
N ASN A 34 -8.80 -5.41 0.32
CA ASN A 34 -9.91 -6.36 0.46
C ASN A 34 -9.59 -7.71 -0.21
N GLU A 35 -8.97 -7.73 -1.39
CA GLU A 35 -8.51 -8.98 -2.02
C GLU A 35 -7.44 -9.68 -1.15
N TRP A 36 -6.43 -8.93 -0.69
CA TRP A 36 -5.31 -9.46 0.08
C TRP A 36 -5.70 -10.07 1.43
N PHE A 37 -6.62 -9.41 2.15
CA PHE A 37 -7.02 -9.80 3.50
C PHE A 37 -8.27 -10.68 3.55
N LEU A 38 -9.20 -10.55 2.57
CA LEU A 38 -10.53 -11.17 2.65
C LEU A 38 -10.84 -12.09 1.48
N TYR A 39 -10.78 -11.61 0.24
CA TYR A 39 -11.43 -12.29 -0.89
C TYR A 39 -10.52 -13.24 -1.68
N ALA A 40 -9.20 -13.04 -1.61
CA ALA A 40 -8.22 -13.81 -2.36
C ALA A 40 -6.95 -14.09 -1.53
N ALA A 41 -7.12 -14.27 -0.21
CA ALA A 41 -6.01 -14.54 0.71
C ALA A 41 -5.23 -15.84 0.35
N ASP A 42 -5.89 -16.79 -0.30
CA ASP A 42 -5.32 -18.03 -0.85
C ASP A 42 -4.50 -17.80 -2.14
N ARG A 43 -4.63 -16.63 -2.78
CA ARG A 43 -4.00 -16.26 -4.06
C ARG A 43 -3.11 -15.03 -3.93
N ARG A 44 -2.57 -14.75 -2.74
CA ARG A 44 -1.65 -13.63 -2.48
C ARG A 44 -0.50 -13.51 -3.47
N PRO A 45 0.23 -14.60 -3.84
CA PRO A 45 1.28 -14.50 -4.84
C PRO A 45 0.79 -13.92 -6.17
N THR A 46 -0.43 -14.26 -6.59
CA THR A 46 -1.04 -13.73 -7.84
C THR A 46 -1.33 -12.23 -7.74
N LEU A 47 -1.70 -11.72 -6.56
CA LEU A 47 -1.99 -10.30 -6.35
C LEU A 47 -0.77 -9.40 -6.55
N ILE A 48 0.43 -9.93 -6.35
CA ILE A 48 1.71 -9.20 -6.39
C ILE A 48 2.66 -9.68 -7.50
N ALA A 49 2.23 -10.65 -8.31
CA ALA A 49 3.09 -11.27 -9.32
C ALA A 49 3.58 -10.30 -10.41
N LYS A 50 2.77 -9.28 -10.73
CA LYS A 50 3.07 -8.32 -11.81
C LYS A 50 3.43 -6.95 -11.24
N ALA A 51 4.52 -6.39 -11.75
CA ALA A 51 4.96 -5.04 -11.45
C ALA A 51 3.98 -3.98 -11.99
N PRO A 52 3.87 -2.82 -11.34
CA PRO A 52 3.31 -1.61 -11.93
C PRO A 52 3.96 -1.26 -13.29
N SER A 53 3.15 -0.95 -14.30
CA SER A 53 3.66 -0.50 -15.61
C SER A 53 3.87 1.01 -15.60
N LEU A 54 5.12 1.45 -15.57
CA LEU A 54 5.48 2.86 -15.70
C LEU A 54 5.49 3.32 -17.17
N PRO A 55 5.05 4.55 -17.47
CA PRO A 55 5.30 5.16 -18.77
C PRO A 55 6.80 5.50 -18.93
N PHE A 56 7.22 5.81 -20.17
CA PHE A 56 8.61 6.18 -20.47
C PHE A 56 9.11 7.42 -19.68
N SER A 57 8.20 8.32 -19.33
CA SER A 57 8.51 9.50 -18.51
C SER A 57 7.42 9.66 -17.43
N PRO A 58 7.57 8.95 -16.30
CA PRO A 58 6.59 9.03 -15.21
C PRO A 58 6.66 10.39 -14.53
N THR A 59 5.51 10.87 -14.11
CA THR A 59 5.39 12.05 -13.25
C THR A 59 5.89 11.74 -11.84
N ARG A 60 6.25 12.78 -11.09
CA ARG A 60 6.68 12.63 -9.68
C ARG A 60 5.63 11.93 -8.81
N GLU A 61 4.35 12.16 -9.08
CA GLU A 61 3.26 11.50 -8.35
C GLU A 61 3.15 10.02 -8.72
N GLU A 62 3.28 9.66 -10.00
CA GLU A 62 3.35 8.26 -10.42
C GLU A 62 4.55 7.54 -9.80
N CYS A 63 5.73 8.17 -9.74
CA CYS A 63 6.89 7.59 -9.04
C CYS A 63 6.60 7.36 -7.56
N ARG A 64 6.01 8.34 -6.86
CA ARG A 64 5.64 8.20 -5.44
C ARG A 64 4.71 7.01 -5.21
N TRP A 65 3.67 6.88 -6.01
CA TRP A 65 2.72 5.78 -5.88
C TRP A 65 3.32 4.43 -6.30
N ALA A 66 4.17 4.39 -7.33
CA ALA A 66 4.89 3.18 -7.69
C ALA A 66 5.81 2.71 -6.55
N SER A 67 6.58 3.62 -5.94
CA SER A 67 7.44 3.33 -4.78
C SER A 67 6.62 2.96 -3.54
N PHE A 68 5.44 3.56 -3.34
CA PHE A 68 4.53 3.15 -2.27
C PHE A 68 4.08 1.71 -2.42
N LEU A 69 3.67 1.34 -3.64
CA LEU A 69 3.15 0.02 -3.94
C LEU A 69 4.26 -1.04 -3.88
N SER A 70 5.48 -0.75 -4.33
CA SER A 70 6.61 -1.67 -4.17
C SER A 70 6.97 -1.87 -2.69
N ALA A 71 7.09 -0.80 -1.90
CA ALA A 71 7.30 -0.88 -0.45
C ALA A 71 6.21 -1.69 0.25
N SER A 72 4.96 -1.52 -0.18
CA SER A 72 3.80 -2.26 0.32
C SER A 72 3.92 -3.75 0.05
N VAL A 73 4.34 -4.15 -1.16
CA VAL A 73 4.56 -5.56 -1.50
C VAL A 73 5.66 -6.15 -0.64
N GLU A 74 6.79 -5.47 -0.50
CA GLU A 74 7.88 -5.96 0.34
C GLU A 74 7.43 -6.15 1.79
N TYR A 75 6.75 -5.15 2.36
CA TYR A 75 6.20 -5.21 3.70
C TYR A 75 5.23 -6.39 3.88
N LEU A 76 4.30 -6.58 2.94
CA LEU A 76 3.33 -7.67 2.99
C LEU A 76 3.99 -9.04 2.80
N CYS A 77 5.02 -9.15 1.96
CA CYS A 77 5.81 -10.37 1.82
C CYS A 77 6.53 -10.73 3.12
N GLN A 78 7.09 -9.75 3.83
CA GLN A 78 7.71 -9.96 5.14
C GLN A 78 6.68 -10.41 6.19
N GLU A 79 5.54 -9.71 6.28
CA GLU A 79 4.48 -10.00 7.26
C GLU A 79 3.87 -11.39 7.07
N TYR A 80 3.66 -11.81 5.82
CA TYR A 80 3.02 -13.10 5.50
C TYR A 80 4.01 -14.21 5.13
N VAL A 81 5.32 -13.97 5.31
CA VAL A 81 6.40 -14.93 5.01
C VAL A 81 6.28 -15.48 3.58
N LEU A 82 6.08 -14.59 2.62
CA LEU A 82 6.01 -14.88 1.19
C LEU A 82 7.32 -14.47 0.49
N PRO A 83 7.71 -15.14 -0.60
CA PRO A 83 8.83 -14.69 -1.41
C PRO A 83 8.51 -13.30 -1.99
N CYS A 84 9.44 -12.36 -1.80
CA CYS A 84 9.35 -11.03 -2.41
C CYS A 84 9.65 -11.13 -3.91
N PRO A 85 8.79 -10.62 -4.80
CA PRO A 85 9.08 -10.60 -6.23
C PRO A 85 10.30 -9.71 -6.55
N GLU A 86 11.15 -10.15 -7.48
CA GLU A 86 12.37 -9.41 -7.88
C GLU A 86 12.08 -7.99 -8.37
N TRP A 87 10.96 -7.82 -9.09
CA TRP A 87 10.54 -6.52 -9.62
C TRP A 87 10.39 -5.43 -8.54
N VAL A 88 10.18 -5.81 -7.28
CA VAL A 88 10.04 -4.84 -6.17
C VAL A 88 11.33 -4.06 -5.94
N HIS A 89 12.47 -4.72 -6.12
CA HIS A 89 13.79 -4.11 -5.97
C HIS A 89 14.20 -3.37 -7.25
N GLU A 90 13.95 -3.97 -8.42
CA GLU A 90 14.19 -3.32 -9.72
C GLU A 90 13.40 -2.02 -9.87
N LEU A 91 12.14 -2.01 -9.42
CA LEU A 91 11.30 -0.83 -9.47
C LEU A 91 11.79 0.25 -8.50
N ASP A 92 12.33 -0.13 -7.34
CA ASP A 92 12.91 0.83 -6.40
C ASP A 92 14.10 1.56 -7.03
N GLU A 93 14.99 0.86 -7.74
CA GLU A 93 16.11 1.49 -8.45
C GLU A 93 15.65 2.49 -9.53
N LEU A 94 14.50 2.25 -10.15
CA LEU A 94 13.95 3.10 -11.22
C LEU A 94 13.20 4.34 -10.70
N VAL A 95 12.50 4.22 -9.57
CA VAL A 95 11.63 5.29 -9.04
C VAL A 95 11.99 5.71 -7.61
N HIS A 96 13.24 5.47 -7.20
CA HIS A 96 13.73 5.86 -5.89
C HIS A 96 13.44 7.35 -5.62
N LEU A 97 12.95 7.65 -4.42
CA LEU A 97 12.59 9.01 -4.06
C LEU A 97 13.79 9.71 -3.42
N ASP A 98 14.37 10.68 -4.11
CA ASP A 98 15.47 11.50 -3.59
C ASP A 98 15.09 12.36 -2.37
N VAL A 99 13.79 12.60 -2.20
CA VAL A 99 13.25 13.45 -1.15
C VAL A 99 12.18 12.72 -0.36
N PRO A 100 12.20 12.83 0.98
CA PRO A 100 11.17 12.29 1.85
C PRO A 100 9.75 12.61 1.38
N TRP A 101 8.93 11.57 1.31
CA TRP A 101 7.52 11.70 1.06
C TRP A 101 6.73 11.31 2.31
N TYR A 102 6.24 12.33 2.99
CA TYR A 102 5.30 12.20 4.09
C TYR A 102 3.89 12.19 3.52
N HIS A 103 3.20 11.06 3.65
CA HIS A 103 1.88 10.89 3.06
C HIS A 103 0.77 11.34 4.01
N VAL A 104 0.86 12.60 4.45
CA VAL A 104 -0.14 13.28 5.30
C VAL A 104 -0.33 14.72 4.80
N LEU A 105 -1.54 15.25 4.95
CA LEU A 105 -1.91 16.59 4.47
C LEU A 105 -1.22 17.72 5.25
N TYR A 106 -0.86 17.47 6.51
CA TYR A 106 -0.16 18.40 7.39
C TYR A 106 0.92 17.65 8.16
N VAL A 107 2.14 18.16 8.10
CA VAL A 107 3.31 17.63 8.78
C VAL A 107 3.88 18.75 9.62
N ASP A 108 3.68 18.71 10.94
CA ASP A 108 4.54 19.45 11.85
C ASP A 108 5.78 18.59 12.22
N GLU A 109 6.75 19.19 12.90
CA GLU A 109 7.98 18.52 13.29
C GLU A 109 7.77 17.33 14.24
N GLU A 110 6.67 17.30 14.99
CA GLU A 110 6.36 16.20 15.91
C GLU A 110 5.78 15.00 15.14
N ILE A 111 4.82 15.27 14.25
CA ILE A 111 4.25 14.28 13.32
C ILE A 111 5.34 13.71 12.43
N LYS A 112 6.26 14.54 11.95
CA LYS A 112 7.40 14.09 11.12
C LYS A 112 8.27 13.07 11.84
N LYS A 113 8.70 13.38 13.07
CA LYS A 113 9.50 12.47 13.90
C LYS A 113 8.75 11.19 14.19
N TRP A 114 7.46 11.30 14.51
CA TRP A 114 6.63 10.12 14.74
C TRP A 114 6.54 9.23 13.49
N LEU A 115 6.31 9.81 12.31
CA LEU A 115 6.25 9.06 11.04
C LEU A 115 7.59 8.38 10.72
N GLU A 116 8.72 9.06 10.95
CA GLU A 116 10.06 8.52 10.75
C GLU A 116 10.35 7.34 11.68
N VAL A 117 9.83 7.36 12.90
CA VAL A 117 9.97 6.26 13.86
C VAL A 117 9.03 5.12 13.51
N ALA A 118 7.76 5.41 13.27
CA ALA A 118 6.67 4.44 13.17
C ALA A 118 6.56 3.73 11.80
N SER A 119 7.07 4.33 10.72
CA SER A 119 6.96 3.72 9.38
C SER A 119 7.74 2.39 9.32
N PRO A 120 7.27 1.37 8.57
CA PRO A 120 8.02 0.12 8.43
C PRO A 120 9.31 0.31 7.62
N LEU A 121 10.29 -0.58 7.81
CA LEU A 121 11.61 -0.48 7.17
C LEU A 121 11.53 -0.45 5.64
N ALA A 122 10.68 -1.28 5.04
CA ALA A 122 10.45 -1.32 3.59
C ALA A 122 10.05 0.03 2.98
N PHE A 123 9.34 0.87 3.76
CA PHE A 123 8.97 2.22 3.35
C PHE A 123 10.10 3.22 3.61
N LYS A 124 10.76 3.14 4.79
CA LYS A 124 11.87 4.05 5.13
C LYS A 124 13.02 3.97 4.14
N GLN A 125 13.37 2.76 3.68
CA GLN A 125 14.42 2.55 2.70
C GLN A 125 14.17 3.30 1.38
N ARG A 126 12.91 3.61 1.09
CA ARG A 126 12.47 4.30 -0.14
C ARG A 126 12.08 5.76 0.13
N ASN A 127 12.49 6.33 1.27
CA ASN A 127 12.12 7.67 1.72
C ASN A 127 10.59 7.90 1.84
N ILE A 128 9.83 6.85 2.15
CA ILE A 128 8.37 6.93 2.34
C ILE A 128 8.04 6.86 3.83
N PHE A 129 7.25 7.83 4.28
CA PHE A 129 6.86 7.97 5.68
C PHE A 129 5.34 8.03 5.80
N CYS A 130 4.74 6.90 6.19
CA CYS A 130 3.30 6.67 6.25
C CYS A 130 2.78 6.25 7.63
N GLY A 131 3.67 6.08 8.61
CA GLY A 131 3.31 5.66 9.97
C GLY A 131 3.09 4.15 10.08
N SER A 132 2.64 3.70 11.27
CA SER A 132 2.57 2.27 11.61
C SER A 132 1.35 1.53 11.05
N GLN A 133 0.34 2.24 10.54
CA GLN A 133 -0.92 1.66 10.03
C GLN A 133 -1.03 1.85 8.51
N VAL A 134 -0.16 1.17 7.76
CA VAL A 134 -0.15 1.24 6.28
C VAL A 134 -1.41 0.61 5.68
N PHE A 135 -1.76 -0.56 6.20
CA PHE A 135 -2.96 -1.31 5.85
C PHE A 135 -3.73 -1.55 7.13
N PRO A 136 -4.56 -0.60 7.60
CA PRO A 136 -5.36 -0.84 8.78
C PRO A 136 -6.26 -2.04 8.49
N ASP A 137 -5.94 -3.19 9.10
CA ASP A 137 -6.81 -4.34 9.04
C ASP A 137 -8.15 -3.90 9.62
N LYS A 138 -9.22 -3.99 8.82
CA LYS A 138 -10.57 -3.71 9.31
C LYS A 138 -10.91 -4.57 10.53
N ARG A 139 -10.25 -5.72 10.72
CA ARG A 139 -10.37 -6.55 11.94
C ARG A 139 -9.66 -5.92 13.13
N SER A 140 -8.51 -5.25 12.95
CA SER A 140 -7.82 -4.53 14.01
C SER A 140 -8.63 -3.32 14.49
N ILE A 141 -9.26 -2.58 13.57
CA ILE A 141 -10.15 -1.45 13.91
C ILE A 141 -11.34 -1.90 14.77
N LEU A 142 -11.93 -3.07 14.48
CA LEU A 142 -13.04 -3.62 15.27
C LEU A 142 -12.63 -4.18 16.64
N SER A 143 -11.35 -4.49 16.83
CA SER A 143 -10.78 -4.89 18.12
C SER A 143 -10.30 -3.73 19.00
N GLN A 144 -10.32 -2.50 18.49
CA GLN A 144 -9.89 -1.28 19.21
C GLN A 144 -11.04 -0.36 19.62
N VAL A 145 -12.30 -0.79 19.50
CA VAL A 145 -13.40 -0.08 20.17
C VAL A 145 -13.40 -0.53 21.63
N PRO A 146 -13.10 0.34 22.61
CA PRO A 146 -13.30 0.00 24.01
C PRO A 146 -14.79 -0.33 24.21
N GLU A 147 -15.11 -1.36 24.99
CA GLU A 147 -16.48 -1.82 25.29
C GLU A 147 -17.39 -0.77 26.01
N GLY A 148 -17.04 0.52 25.97
CA GLY A 148 -17.72 1.60 26.70
C GLY A 148 -18.82 2.36 25.96
N GLU A 149 -18.98 2.23 24.63
CA GLU A 149 -19.98 3.03 23.86
C GLU A 149 -21.09 2.19 23.22
N ARG A 150 -21.44 1.04 23.82
CA ARG A 150 -22.62 0.25 23.41
C ARG A 150 -23.92 0.57 24.15
N MET A 151 -23.97 1.63 24.96
CA MET A 151 -25.21 2.09 25.58
C MET A 151 -25.22 3.62 25.72
N ARG A 152 -25.69 4.32 24.69
CA ARG A 152 -26.63 5.46 24.81
C ARG A 152 -27.51 5.53 23.57
#